data_AF-A0A6J2KIY7-F1
#
_entry.id   AF-A0A6J2KIY7-F1
#
_cell.length_a   1.000
_cell.length_b   1.000
_cell.length_c   1.000
_cell.angle_alpha   90.00
_cell.angle_beta   90.00
_cell.angle_gamma   90.00
#
_symmetry.space_group_name_H-M   'P 1'
#
loop_
_entity.id
_entity.type
_entity.pdbx_description
1 polymer ?
#
loop_
_entity_poly.entity_id
_entity_poly.type
_entity_poly.pdbx_seq_one_letter_code
_entity_poly.pdbx_strand_id
1 'polypeptide(L)'
;MGYAIEEHENYIFCYKGETLGQYGVGFLINKKHKNNIVSFSAFSERVALLKIKCNNQLLSIIQVYAPTEKATDEEINSFYTTLQIAHSHTGESVFLIGDFNAKVGQLKTEDSENLLWENSVTEIEMKEEKN
;
A
#
# COMPACT_ATOMS: atom_id res chain seq x y z
N MET A 1 2.81 -19.18 7.61
CA MET A 1 3.44 -18.63 6.39
C MET A 1 4.42 -17.55 6.83
N GLY A 2 5.20 -16.96 5.93
CA GLY A 2 6.24 -15.98 6.25
C GLY A 2 6.45 -14.99 5.10
N TYR A 3 7.68 -14.53 4.92
CA TYR A 3 8.13 -13.76 3.75
C TYR A 3 8.77 -14.70 2.73
N ALA A 4 8.30 -14.70 1.48
CA ALA A 4 8.89 -15.54 0.44
C ALA A 4 8.76 -14.95 -0.98
N ILE A 5 9.68 -15.39 -1.83
CA ILE A 5 9.64 -15.22 -3.29
C ILE A 5 9.72 -16.62 -3.88
N GLU A 6 8.59 -17.12 -4.37
CA GLU A 6 8.45 -18.48 -4.89
C GLU A 6 8.34 -18.46 -6.40
N GLU A 7 9.18 -19.22 -7.09
CA GLU A 7 9.10 -19.39 -8.53
C GLU A 7 8.35 -20.66 -8.88
N HIS A 8 7.30 -20.50 -9.68
CA HIS A 8 6.45 -21.58 -10.18
C HIS A 8 6.63 -21.73 -11.70
N GLU A 9 5.88 -22.66 -12.31
CA GLU A 9 6.00 -22.94 -13.76
C GLU A 9 5.72 -21.68 -14.60
N ASN A 10 4.64 -20.96 -14.30
CA ASN A 10 4.12 -19.85 -15.12
C ASN A 10 4.17 -18.48 -14.43
N TYR A 11 4.48 -18.43 -13.13
CA TYR A 11 4.48 -17.20 -12.35
C TYR A 11 5.54 -17.21 -11.26
N ILE A 12 5.79 -16.03 -10.71
CA ILE A 12 6.55 -15.79 -9.49
C ILE A 12 5.57 -15.22 -8.48
N PHE A 13 5.56 -15.78 -7.28
CA PHE A 13 4.71 -15.33 -6.19
C PHE A 13 5.58 -14.72 -5.09
N CYS A 14 5.48 -13.39 -4.93
CA CYS A 14 6.18 -12.65 -3.89
C CYS A 14 5.18 -12.27 -2.81
N TYR A 15 5.36 -12.68 -1.56
CA TYR A 15 4.37 -12.40 -0.51
C TYR A 15 4.99 -12.26 0.87
N LYS A 16 4.22 -11.62 1.76
CA LYS A 16 4.40 -11.65 3.21
C LYS A 16 3.06 -11.91 3.88
N GLY A 17 3.01 -12.94 4.70
CA GLY A 17 1.88 -13.28 5.57
C GLY A 17 2.34 -14.27 6.62
N GLU A 18 2.42 -13.82 7.86
CA GLU A 18 2.90 -14.54 9.04
C GLU A 18 1.74 -15.04 9.91
N THR A 19 0.71 -14.22 10.06
CA THR A 19 -0.46 -14.52 10.89
C THR A 19 -1.39 -15.49 10.16
N LEU A 20 -1.62 -16.67 10.74
CA LEU A 20 -2.42 -17.71 10.09
C LEU A 20 -3.88 -17.26 9.89
N GLY A 21 -4.33 -17.24 8.63
CA GLY A 21 -5.70 -16.89 8.29
C GLY A 21 -6.04 -15.40 8.42
N GLN A 22 -5.03 -14.54 8.61
CA GLN A 22 -5.22 -13.09 8.70
C GLN A 22 -4.17 -12.36 7.89
N TYR A 23 -4.53 -11.15 7.44
CA TYR A 23 -3.65 -10.24 6.73
C TYR A 23 -3.01 -10.89 5.49
N GLY A 24 -1.92 -10.29 5.02
CA GLY A 24 -1.13 -10.78 3.92
C GLY A 24 -1.21 -9.86 2.71
N VAL A 25 -0.05 -9.64 2.11
CA VAL A 25 0.11 -8.92 0.85
C VAL A 25 1.03 -9.71 -0.07
N GLY A 26 0.78 -9.62 -1.37
CA GLY A 26 1.62 -10.31 -2.32
C GLY A 26 1.27 -10.06 -3.78
N PHE A 27 2.29 -10.21 -4.62
CA PHE A 27 2.24 -10.03 -6.05
C PHE A 27 2.34 -11.38 -6.74
N LEU A 28 1.38 -11.64 -7.63
CA LEU A 28 1.46 -12.75 -8.59
C LEU A 28 1.95 -12.19 -9.93
N ILE A 29 3.17 -12.53 -10.31
CA ILE A 29 3.87 -11.94 -11.45
C ILE A 29 4.05 -13.00 -12.52
N ASN A 30 3.60 -12.73 -13.76
CA ASN A 30 3.83 -13.66 -14.87
C ASN A 30 5.34 -13.87 -15.09
N LYS A 31 5.78 -15.12 -15.23
CA LYS A 31 7.20 -15.51 -15.34
C LYS A 31 7.93 -14.85 -16.50
N LYS A 32 7.21 -14.44 -17.57
CA LYS A 32 7.78 -13.66 -18.68
C LYS A 32 8.43 -12.34 -18.24
N HIS A 33 8.02 -11.81 -17.08
CA HIS A 33 8.55 -10.56 -16.51
C HIS A 33 9.60 -10.80 -15.42
N LYS A 34 10.08 -12.04 -15.22
CA LYS A 34 11.09 -12.38 -14.19
C LYS A 34 12.31 -11.44 -14.24
N ASN A 35 12.87 -11.26 -15.43
CA ASN A 35 14.07 -10.46 -15.64
C ASN A 35 13.82 -8.94 -15.49
N ASN A 36 12.55 -8.54 -15.40
CA ASN A 36 12.15 -7.16 -15.21
C ASN A 36 12.00 -6.83 -13.72
N ILE A 37 11.85 -7.83 -12.84
CA ILE A 37 11.77 -7.64 -11.39
C ILE A 37 13.11 -7.13 -10.89
N VAL A 38 13.12 -5.96 -10.27
CA VAL A 38 14.30 -5.36 -9.66
C VAL A 38 14.41 -5.76 -8.19
N SER A 39 13.30 -5.66 -7.46
CA SER A 39 13.27 -6.03 -6.04
C SER A 39 11.83 -6.24 -5.57
N PHE A 40 11.67 -7.11 -4.58
CA PHE A 40 10.49 -7.18 -3.73
C PHE A 40 10.90 -6.89 -2.29
N SER A 41 10.08 -6.14 -1.57
CA SER A 41 10.30 -5.82 -0.16
C SER A 41 8.96 -5.77 0.54
N ALA A 42 8.83 -6.38 1.71
CA ALA A 42 7.61 -6.32 2.51
C ALA A 42 7.92 -5.69 3.86
N PHE A 43 7.23 -4.61 4.17
CA PHE A 43 7.46 -3.81 5.38
C PHE A 43 6.56 -4.28 6.54
N SER A 44 5.39 -4.81 6.21
CA SER A 44 4.46 -5.45 7.15
C SER A 44 3.61 -6.47 6.40
N GLU A 45 2.76 -7.21 7.11
CA GLU A 45 1.73 -8.07 6.48
C GLU A 45 0.65 -7.27 5.72
N ARG A 46 0.74 -5.94 5.73
CA ARG A 46 -0.20 -4.99 5.12
C ARG A 46 0.43 -4.08 4.07
N VAL A 47 1.76 -4.03 3.95
CA VAL A 47 2.45 -3.13 3.02
C VAL A 47 3.63 -3.84 2.38
N ALA A 48 3.61 -3.95 1.05
CA ALA A 48 4.72 -4.48 0.26
C ALA A 48 5.01 -3.60 -0.96
N LEU A 49 6.26 -3.59 -1.39
CA LEU A 49 6.77 -2.85 -2.55
C LEU A 49 7.38 -3.83 -3.55
N LEU A 50 6.91 -3.75 -4.79
CA LEU A 50 7.52 -4.36 -5.96
C LEU A 50 8.14 -3.28 -6.84
N LYS A 51 9.43 -3.39 -7.14
CA LYS A 51 10.09 -2.60 -8.18
C LYS A 51 10.24 -3.44 -9.43
N ILE A 52 9.72 -2.96 -10.55
CA ILE A 52 9.73 -3.67 -11.83
C ILE A 52 10.07 -2.70 -12.98
N LYS A 53 10.90 -3.13 -13.92
CA LYS A 53 11.21 -2.37 -15.13
C LYS A 53 10.16 -2.61 -16.21
N CYS A 54 9.55 -1.55 -16.73
CA CYS A 54 8.65 -1.59 -17.87
C CYS A 54 9.12 -0.57 -18.90
N ASN A 55 9.37 -0.98 -20.15
CA ASN A 55 9.82 -0.09 -21.24
C ASN A 55 10.96 0.87 -20.84
N ASN A 56 12.00 0.34 -20.19
CA ASN A 56 13.15 1.08 -19.64
C ASN A 56 12.85 2.07 -18.50
N GLN A 57 11.61 2.14 -18.01
CA GLN A 57 11.24 2.92 -16.83
C GLN A 57 11.16 2.01 -15.60
N LEU A 58 11.60 2.52 -14.44
CA LEU A 58 11.47 1.83 -13.17
C LEU A 58 10.11 2.18 -12.54
N LEU A 59 9.23 1.20 -12.43
CA LEU A 59 7.95 1.34 -11.75
C LEU A 59 8.06 0.83 -10.32
N SER A 60 7.55 1.61 -9.38
CA SER A 60 7.38 1.23 -7.97
C SER A 60 5.91 0.94 -7.72
N ILE A 61 5.57 -0.28 -7.32
CA ILE A 61 4.20 -0.69 -7.03
C ILE A 61 4.11 -1.02 -5.55
N ILE A 62 3.43 -0.18 -4.78
CA ILE A 62 3.12 -0.43 -3.39
C ILE A 62 1.75 -1.10 -3.33
N GLN A 63 1.68 -2.30 -2.76
CA GLN A 63 0.44 -2.99 -2.44
C GLN A 63 0.13 -2.80 -0.96
N VAL A 64 -1.10 -2.36 -0.68
CA VAL A 64 -1.59 -2.13 0.68
C VAL A 64 -2.81 -3.00 1.00
N TYR A 65 -2.91 -3.36 2.27
CA TYR A 65 -4.13 -3.82 2.91
C TYR A 65 -4.39 -2.95 4.15
N ALA A 66 -5.12 -1.86 3.96
CA ALA A 66 -5.37 -0.87 4.99
C ALA A 66 -6.16 -1.48 6.17
N PRO A 67 -5.98 -0.97 7.40
CA PRO A 67 -6.81 -1.36 8.53
C PRO A 67 -8.30 -1.05 8.28
N THR A 68 -9.18 -1.80 8.93
CA THR A 68 -10.63 -1.53 8.89
C THR A 68 -10.99 -0.41 9.87
N GLU A 69 -12.21 0.12 9.79
CA GLU A 69 -12.74 1.10 10.77
C GLU A 69 -12.66 0.65 12.24
N LYS A 70 -12.65 -0.66 12.50
CA LYS A 70 -12.54 -1.21 13.86
C LYS A 70 -11.10 -1.36 14.36
N ALA A 71 -10.12 -0.95 13.57
CA ALA A 71 -8.71 -1.04 13.93
C ALA A 71 -8.39 -0.08 15.06
N THR A 72 -7.40 -0.44 15.89
CA THR A 72 -6.94 0.46 16.95
C THR A 72 -6.09 1.59 16.37
N ASP A 73 -5.95 2.68 17.11
CA ASP A 73 -5.08 3.80 16.72
C ASP A 73 -3.63 3.34 16.49
N GLU A 74 -3.16 2.34 17.26
CA GLU A 74 -1.83 1.75 17.07
C GLU A 74 -1.71 1.00 15.74
N GLU A 75 -2.74 0.25 15.34
CA GLU A 75 -2.76 -0.45 14.05
C GLU A 75 -2.79 0.54 12.88
N ILE A 76 -3.56 1.61 13.01
CA ILE A 76 -3.64 2.71 12.03
C ILE A 76 -2.27 3.41 11.91
N ASN A 77 -1.68 3.80 13.04
CA ASN A 77 -0.37 4.46 13.07
C ASN A 77 0.74 3.57 12.51
N SER A 78 0.73 2.28 12.85
CA SER A 78 1.67 1.28 12.32
C SER A 78 1.54 1.14 10.80
N PHE A 79 0.30 1.11 10.29
CA PHE A 79 0.05 1.07 8.85
C PHE A 79 0.60 2.31 8.12
N TYR A 80 0.27 3.52 8.59
CA TYR A 80 0.75 4.74 7.94
C TYR A 80 2.26 4.92 8.05
N THR A 81 2.87 4.53 9.18
CA THR A 81 4.31 4.53 9.36
C THR A 81 4.99 3.60 8.35
N THR A 82 4.51 2.36 8.23
CA THR A 82 5.07 1.39 7.27
C THR A 82 4.84 1.79 5.82
N LEU A 83 3.70 2.44 5.50
CA LEU A 83 3.44 3.00 4.19
C LEU A 83 4.40 4.15 3.83
N GLN A 84 4.67 5.07 4.76
CA GLN A 84 5.63 6.15 4.56
C GLN A 84 7.04 5.61 4.31
N ILE A 85 7.45 4.59 5.07
CA ILE A 85 8.72 3.89 4.85
C ILE A 85 8.73 3.23 3.47
N ALA A 86 7.67 2.56 3.06
CA ALA A 86 7.60 1.96 1.73
C ALA A 86 7.72 3.01 0.62
N HIS A 87 7.05 4.16 0.79
CA HIS A 87 7.08 5.27 -0.15
C HIS A 87 8.48 5.91 -0.28
N SER A 88 9.23 6.04 0.82
CA SER A 88 10.60 6.58 0.78
C SER A 88 11.57 5.71 -0.02
N HIS A 89 11.22 4.44 -0.26
CA HIS A 89 12.00 3.53 -1.10
C HIS A 89 11.57 3.58 -2.58
N THR A 90 10.59 4.38 -2.98
CA THR A 90 10.11 4.44 -4.37
C THR A 90 10.89 5.43 -5.25
N GLY A 91 10.74 5.28 -6.57
CA GLY A 91 11.19 6.27 -7.55
C GLY A 91 10.08 7.22 -7.97
N GLU A 92 10.23 7.89 -9.11
CA GLU A 92 9.26 8.88 -9.61
C GLU A 92 7.90 8.28 -10.00
N SER A 93 7.89 7.08 -10.59
CA SER A 93 6.68 6.41 -11.04
C SER A 93 6.18 5.43 -9.98
N VAL A 94 5.14 5.83 -9.25
CA VAL A 94 4.57 5.07 -8.13
C VAL A 94 3.11 4.69 -8.40
N PHE A 95 2.80 3.42 -8.27
CA PHE A 95 1.44 2.90 -8.19
C PHE A 95 1.17 2.47 -6.75
N LEU A 96 0.17 3.08 -6.11
CA LEU A 96 -0.37 2.63 -4.83
C LEU A 96 -1.65 1.86 -5.10
N ILE A 97 -1.65 0.56 -4.83
CA ILE A 97 -2.76 -0.36 -5.15
C ILE A 97 -3.13 -1.20 -3.93
N GLY A 98 -4.31 -1.83 -3.98
CA GLY A 98 -4.74 -2.81 -2.98
C GLY A 98 -6.08 -2.45 -2.38
N ASP A 99 -6.31 -2.94 -1.17
CA ASP A 99 -7.54 -2.70 -0.43
C ASP A 99 -7.32 -1.58 0.59
N PHE A 100 -7.99 -0.45 0.36
CA PHE A 100 -7.90 0.72 1.21
C PHE A 100 -8.92 0.72 2.35
N ASN A 101 -9.88 -0.21 2.36
CA ASN A 101 -10.96 -0.26 3.35
C ASN A 101 -11.66 1.10 3.59
N ALA A 102 -11.62 1.99 2.60
CA ALA A 102 -12.13 3.35 2.70
C ALA A 102 -13.63 3.38 2.42
N LYS A 103 -14.37 4.15 3.23
CA LYS A 103 -15.75 4.55 2.92
C LYS A 103 -15.70 5.88 2.17
N VAL A 104 -16.32 5.93 1.00
CA VAL A 104 -16.44 7.16 0.19
C VAL A 104 -17.91 7.56 0.13
N GLY A 105 -18.25 8.79 0.51
CA GLY A 105 -19.61 9.31 0.49
C GLY A 105 -19.88 10.35 1.58
N GLN A 106 -21.04 11.01 1.52
CA GLN A 106 -21.49 11.89 2.60
C GLN A 106 -21.87 11.07 3.83
N LEU A 107 -21.33 11.48 4.99
CA LEU A 107 -21.78 10.97 6.28
C LEU A 107 -23.27 11.24 6.43
N LYS A 108 -24.02 10.24 6.89
CA LYS A 108 -25.34 10.53 7.42
C LYS A 108 -25.12 11.33 8.70
N THR A 109 -25.91 12.38 8.91
CA THR A 109 -25.83 13.34 10.03
C THR A 109 -25.84 12.73 11.43
N GLU A 110 -26.00 11.41 11.55
CA GLU A 110 -26.01 10.65 12.81
C GLU A 110 -24.63 10.04 13.14
N ASP A 111 -23.70 9.98 12.18
CA ASP A 111 -22.36 9.39 12.34
C ASP A 111 -21.25 10.44 12.64
N SER A 112 -21.61 11.73 12.71
CA SER A 112 -20.66 12.84 12.85
C SER A 112 -20.08 13.02 14.26
N GLU A 113 -20.67 12.42 15.29
CA GLU A 113 -20.21 12.65 16.68
C GLU A 113 -18.96 11.84 17.08
N ASN A 114 -18.45 10.93 16.23
CA ASN A 114 -17.35 10.02 16.59
C ASN A 114 -16.09 10.13 15.69
N LEU A 115 -15.96 11.16 14.86
CA LEU A 115 -14.87 11.22 13.88
C LEU A 115 -13.76 12.20 14.31
N LEU A 116 -12.70 11.63 14.92
CA LEU A 116 -11.49 12.34 15.38
C LEU A 116 -10.62 12.91 14.23
N TRP A 117 -10.91 12.61 12.97
CA TRP A 117 -10.05 12.97 11.82
C TRP A 117 -10.19 14.42 11.34
N GLU A 118 -11.26 15.13 11.70
CA GLU A 118 -11.46 16.52 11.27
C GLU A 118 -10.45 17.50 11.90
N ASN A 119 -9.79 17.14 13.00
CA ASN A 119 -8.84 18.02 13.68
C ASN A 119 -7.40 17.94 13.14
N SER A 120 -7.12 17.11 12.13
CA SER A 120 -5.73 16.81 11.70
C SER A 120 -5.38 17.30 10.29
N VAL A 121 -6.34 17.79 9.52
CA VAL A 121 -6.11 18.26 8.15
C VAL A 121 -6.02 19.77 8.14
N THR A 122 -4.81 20.33 8.24
CA THR A 122 -4.58 21.73 7.89
C THR A 122 -4.69 21.87 6.37
N GLU A 123 -5.63 22.70 5.93
CA GLU A 123 -5.84 23.09 4.53
C GLU A 123 -4.53 23.54 3.86
N ILE A 124 -4.19 22.90 2.75
CA ILE A 124 -3.19 23.42 1.82
C ILE A 124 -3.94 24.35 0.86
N GLU A 125 -3.88 25.66 1.11
CA GLU A 125 -4.35 26.66 0.15
C GLU A 125 -3.44 26.67 -1.10
N MET A 126 -3.99 26.25 -2.24
CA MET A 126 -3.36 26.52 -3.53
C MET A 126 -3.60 27.99 -3.91
N LYS A 127 -2.54 28.81 -3.86
CA LYS A 127 -2.57 30.15 -4.47
C LYS A 127 -2.51 30.01 -5.99
N GLU A 128 -3.58 30.39 -6.67
CA GLU A 128 -3.54 30.70 -8.10
C GLU A 128 -2.75 32.00 -8.32
N GLU A 129 -1.56 31.91 -8.92
CA GLU A 129 -0.90 33.06 -9.54
C GLU A 129 -1.66 33.43 -10.82
N LYS A 130 -2.33 34.57 -10.80
CA LYS A 130 -2.81 35.24 -12.02
C LYS A 130 -1.64 36.00 -12.63
N ASN A 131 -1.33 35.67 -13.89
CA ASN A 131 -0.56 36.50 -14.82
C ASN A 131 -1.16 37.90 -14.97
#